data_AF-A0A1Q7LXP9-F1
#
_entry.id   AF-A0A1Q7LXP9-F1
#
_cell.length_a   1.000
_cell.length_b   1.000
_cell.length_c   1.000
_cell.angle_alpha   90.00
_cell.angle_beta   90.00
_cell.angle_gamma   90.00
#
_symmetry.space_group_name_H-M   'P 1'
#
loop_
_entity.id
_entity.type
_entity.pdbx_description
1 polymer ?
#
loop_
_entity_poly.entity_id
_entity_poly.type
_entity_poly.pdbx_seq_one_letter_code
_entity_poly.pdbx_strand_id
1 'polypeptide(L)'
;MNKVEQEITIGIQRGNVTFSFRTDLEGSNLNESVKTIKKIMSSHKDLLESLDLGGEGPARPRNSRHVGVPHVTLESLHLPNDVRDKIVSNIRTISRLKLVMILLFYSKGLTYKNIMTLSKELGKPIIYGWLNTEFQRKEHREFIRSEEIPGSQEKLYSLTEPGKKKAETTIREVNNNK
;
A
#
# COMPACT_ATOMS: atom_id res chain seq x y z
N MET A 1 -16.82 18.54 31.49
CA MET A 1 -16.69 17.25 30.78
C MET A 1 -16.73 17.55 29.29
N ASN A 2 -15.59 17.49 28.60
CA ASN A 2 -15.55 17.72 27.15
C ASN A 2 -16.01 16.43 26.46
N LYS A 3 -17.18 16.49 25.81
CA LYS A 3 -17.58 15.46 24.83
C LYS A 3 -16.53 15.47 23.73
N VAL A 4 -15.81 14.37 23.57
CA VAL A 4 -14.97 14.16 22.40
C VAL A 4 -15.93 13.99 21.22
N GLU A 5 -16.06 15.02 20.39
CA GLU A 5 -16.77 14.91 19.12
C GLU A 5 -16.07 13.81 18.30
N GLN A 6 -16.83 12.76 17.97
CA GLN A 6 -16.29 11.65 17.19
C GLN A 6 -16.16 12.14 15.74
N GLU A 7 -14.94 12.39 15.30
CA GLU A 7 -14.62 12.77 13.92
C GLU A 7 -14.34 11.52 13.06
N ILE A 8 -14.86 11.52 11.84
CA ILE A 8 -14.56 10.54 10.80
C ILE A 8 -13.84 11.22 9.63
N THR A 9 -13.02 10.45 8.90
CA THR A 9 -12.35 10.94 7.68
C THR A 9 -13.00 10.29 6.47
N ILE A 10 -13.43 11.11 5.52
CA ILE A 10 -14.01 10.66 4.25
C ILE A 10 -12.98 10.89 3.14
N GLY A 11 -12.78 9.87 2.31
CA GLY A 11 -11.91 9.93 1.13
C GLY A 11 -12.73 9.81 -0.17
N ILE A 12 -12.50 10.71 -1.12
CA ILE A 12 -13.09 10.69 -2.45
C ILE A 12 -11.97 10.47 -3.47
N GLN A 13 -12.06 9.36 -4.22
CA GLN A 13 -11.06 8.99 -5.22
C GLN A 13 -11.53 9.32 -6.65
N ARG A 14 -10.65 9.93 -7.45
CA ARG A 14 -10.80 10.04 -8.91
C ARG A 14 -9.45 9.82 -9.58
N GLY A 15 -9.38 8.81 -10.45
CA GLY A 15 -8.13 8.40 -11.08
C GLY A 15 -7.07 8.06 -10.01
N ASN A 16 -5.89 8.67 -10.15
CA ASN A 16 -4.79 8.54 -9.20
C ASN A 16 -4.84 9.52 -8.02
N VAL A 17 -5.84 10.40 -7.96
CA VAL A 17 -5.94 11.44 -6.93
C VAL A 17 -6.99 11.08 -5.89
N THR A 18 -6.63 11.21 -4.60
CA THR A 18 -7.56 11.06 -3.47
C THR A 18 -7.66 12.37 -2.71
N PHE A 19 -8.88 12.87 -2.56
CA PHE A 19 -9.21 14.01 -1.71
C PHE A 19 -9.75 13.50 -0.38
N SER A 20 -9.22 13.97 0.74
CA SER A 20 -9.72 13.59 2.07
C SER A 20 -10.08 14.82 2.90
N PHE A 21 -11.17 14.71 3.67
CA PHE A 21 -11.61 15.72 4.62
C PHE A 21 -12.19 15.05 5.87
N ARG A 22 -12.20 15.79 6.98
CA ARG A 22 -12.78 15.33 8.24
C ARG A 22 -14.18 15.90 8.40
N THR A 23 -15.06 15.11 8.99
CA THR A 23 -16.42 15.51 9.35
C THR A 23 -16.82 14.85 10.66
N ASP A 24 -17.83 15.38 11.33
CA ASP A 24 -18.53 14.67 12.39
C ASP A 24 -19.27 13.43 11.84
N LEU A 25 -19.79 12.59 12.75
CA LEU A 25 -20.56 11.40 12.38
C LEU A 25 -21.82 11.70 11.55
N GLU A 26 -22.37 12.91 11.65
CA GLU A 26 -23.57 13.32 10.92
C GLU A 26 -23.26 13.81 9.51
N GLY A 27 -21.98 14.02 9.17
CA GLY A 27 -21.57 14.48 7.85
C GLY A 27 -21.89 15.95 7.60
N SER A 28 -21.92 16.79 8.63
CA SER A 28 -22.43 18.17 8.59
C SER A 28 -21.78 19.05 7.53
N ASN A 29 -20.51 18.79 7.18
CA ASN A 29 -19.76 19.55 6.18
C ASN A 29 -19.58 18.81 4.83
N LEU A 30 -20.27 17.69 4.62
CA LEU A 30 -20.09 16.82 3.46
C LEU A 30 -20.39 17.55 2.14
N ASN A 31 -21.50 18.28 2.09
CA ASN A 31 -21.92 18.97 0.88
C ASN A 31 -20.96 20.11 0.48
N GLU A 32 -20.50 20.88 1.46
CA GLU A 32 -19.53 21.95 1.24
C GLU A 32 -18.17 21.39 0.80
N SER A 33 -17.73 20.30 1.44
CA SER A 33 -16.47 19.63 1.12
C SER A 33 -16.50 19.03 -0.29
N VAL A 34 -17.59 18.38 -0.69
CA VAL A 34 -17.79 17.86 -2.05
C VAL A 34 -17.83 18.99 -3.09
N LYS A 35 -18.51 20.11 -2.78
CA LYS A 35 -18.57 21.28 -3.67
C LYS A 35 -17.19 21.90 -3.87
N THR A 36 -16.40 21.97 -2.80
CA THR A 36 -15.02 22.47 -2.84
C THR A 36 -14.12 21.56 -3.67
N ILE A 37 -14.23 20.24 -3.48
CA ILE A 37 -13.51 19.26 -4.29
C ILE A 37 -13.88 19.41 -5.77
N LYS A 38 -15.17 19.52 -6.11
CA LYS A 38 -15.62 19.78 -7.48
C LYS A 38 -15.02 21.06 -8.07
N LYS A 39 -14.97 22.15 -7.29
CA LYS A 39 -14.38 23.41 -7.71
C LYS A 39 -12.88 23.27 -7.99
N ILE A 40 -12.14 22.62 -7.10
CA ILE A 40 -10.71 22.33 -7.28
C ILE A 40 -10.50 21.52 -8.56
N MET A 41 -11.35 20.52 -8.80
CA MET A 41 -11.26 19.67 -9.99
C MET A 41 -11.56 20.42 -11.29
N SER A 42 -12.47 21.38 -11.26
CA SER A 42 -12.75 22.24 -12.42
C SER A 42 -11.66 23.29 -12.64
N SER A 43 -11.14 23.90 -11.57
CA SER A 43 -10.13 24.96 -11.65
C SER A 43 -8.73 24.46 -11.97
N HIS A 44 -8.39 23.25 -11.57
CA HIS A 44 -7.07 22.65 -11.77
C HIS A 44 -7.15 21.38 -12.62
N LYS A 45 -8.11 21.33 -13.54
CA LYS A 45 -8.37 20.18 -14.40
C LYS A 45 -7.10 19.70 -15.11
N ASP A 46 -6.36 20.59 -15.75
CA ASP A 46 -5.16 20.25 -16.53
C ASP A 46 -4.03 19.70 -15.64
N LEU A 47 -3.90 20.25 -14.43
CA LEU A 47 -2.92 19.80 -13.45
C LEU A 47 -3.29 18.40 -12.92
N LEU A 48 -4.57 18.17 -12.64
CA LEU A 48 -5.06 16.87 -12.18
C LEU A 48 -5.04 15.82 -13.30
N GLU A 49 -5.27 16.22 -14.56
CA GLU A 49 -5.15 15.35 -15.73
C GLU A 49 -3.68 15.01 -16.03
N SER A 50 -2.75 15.93 -15.78
CA SER A 50 -1.30 15.64 -15.86
C SER A 50 -0.81 14.65 -14.80
N LEU A 51 -1.53 14.54 -13.67
CA LEU A 51 -1.29 13.51 -12.65
C LEU A 51 -1.93 12.15 -13.00
N ASP A 52 -2.91 12.14 -13.91
CA ASP A 52 -3.47 10.93 -14.51
C ASP A 52 -2.62 10.41 -15.70
N LEU A 53 -1.75 11.25 -16.26
CA LEU A 53 -0.88 10.93 -17.39
C LEU A 53 0.58 10.80 -16.98
N GLY A 54 0.96 9.58 -16.62
CA GLY A 54 2.34 9.15 -16.74
C GLY A 54 2.82 9.13 -18.19
N GLY A 55 3.36 10.25 -18.66
CA GLY A 55 4.29 10.35 -19.80
C GLY A 55 3.67 10.34 -21.20
N GLU A 56 3.56 11.53 -21.82
CA GLU A 56 3.47 11.65 -23.28
C GLU A 56 4.87 11.53 -23.90
N GLY A 57 5.16 10.36 -24.48
CA GLY A 57 6.09 10.18 -25.60
C GLY A 57 5.30 9.75 -26.83
N PRO A 58 5.80 9.98 -28.06
CA PRO A 58 4.95 9.99 -29.24
C PRO A 58 4.43 8.60 -29.63
N ALA A 59 3.11 8.54 -29.79
CA ALA A 59 2.30 7.63 -30.61
C ALA A 59 2.76 6.16 -30.73
N ARG A 60 2.14 5.29 -29.93
CA ARG A 60 1.87 3.88 -30.31
C ARG A 60 0.41 3.52 -30.02
N PRO A 61 -0.22 2.69 -30.87
CA PRO A 61 -1.66 2.44 -30.81
C PRO A 61 -2.04 1.75 -29.49
N ARG A 62 -2.97 2.37 -28.76
CA ARG A 62 -3.55 1.88 -27.50
C ARG A 62 -4.36 0.61 -27.74
N ASN A 63 -3.72 -0.54 -27.53
CA ASN A 63 -4.37 -1.77 -27.11
C ASN A 63 -3.85 -2.15 -25.71
N SER A 64 -4.01 -1.28 -24.71
CA SER A 64 -3.78 -1.68 -23.32
C SER A 64 -5.12 -1.98 -22.68
N ARG A 65 -5.49 -3.27 -22.66
CA ARG A 65 -6.34 -3.80 -21.61
C ARG A 65 -5.67 -3.40 -20.30
N HIS A 66 -6.26 -2.47 -19.56
CA HIS A 66 -5.85 -2.23 -18.18
C HIS A 66 -6.09 -3.54 -17.43
N VAL A 67 -5.03 -4.32 -17.29
CA VAL A 67 -4.99 -5.39 -16.30
C VAL A 67 -4.99 -4.65 -14.97
N GLY A 68 -6.18 -4.42 -14.43
CA GLY A 68 -6.32 -3.82 -13.10
C GLY A 68 -5.44 -4.62 -12.15
N VAL A 69 -4.51 -3.95 -11.48
CA VAL A 69 -3.68 -4.59 -10.45
C VAL A 69 -4.65 -5.19 -9.44
N PRO A 70 -4.64 -6.52 -9.24
CA PRO A 70 -5.60 -7.17 -8.37
C PRO A 70 -5.51 -6.56 -6.97
N HIS A 71 -6.65 -6.19 -6.41
CA HIS A 71 -6.74 -5.71 -5.04
C HIS A 71 -6.44 -6.91 -4.12
N VAL A 72 -5.21 -7.00 -3.61
CA VAL A 72 -4.78 -8.10 -2.72
C VAL A 72 -5.21 -7.75 -1.30
N THR A 73 -6.06 -8.57 -0.71
CA THR A 73 -6.45 -8.53 0.71
C THR A 73 -5.66 -9.58 1.49
N LEU A 74 -5.59 -9.47 2.82
CA LEU A 74 -4.98 -10.52 3.64
C LEU A 74 -5.58 -11.92 3.42
N GLU A 75 -6.87 -11.99 3.10
CA GLU A 75 -7.59 -13.24 2.81
C GLU A 75 -7.14 -13.89 1.49
N SER A 76 -6.68 -13.07 0.54
CA SER A 76 -6.13 -13.54 -0.73
C SER A 76 -4.67 -13.98 -0.63
N LEU A 77 -3.98 -13.66 0.47
CA LEU A 77 -2.70 -14.27 0.78
C LEU A 77 -2.92 -15.66 1.35
N HIS A 78 -2.14 -16.64 0.88
CA HIS A 78 -2.08 -17.97 1.46
C HIS A 78 -1.31 -17.95 2.80
N LEU A 79 -1.57 -16.95 3.65
CA LEU A 79 -0.99 -16.80 4.97
C LEU A 79 -1.76 -17.71 5.94
N PRO A 80 -1.11 -18.68 6.59
CA PRO A 80 -1.75 -19.51 7.60
C PRO A 80 -2.34 -18.66 8.73
N ASN A 81 -3.54 -18.99 9.20
CA ASN A 81 -4.24 -18.21 10.24
C ASN A 81 -3.43 -18.12 11.54
N ASP A 82 -2.71 -19.18 11.91
CA ASP A 82 -1.82 -19.20 13.07
C ASP A 82 -0.67 -18.19 12.95
N VAL A 83 -0.10 -18.06 11.75
CA VAL A 83 0.96 -17.08 11.47
C VAL A 83 0.37 -15.66 11.52
N ARG A 84 -0.81 -15.45 10.94
CA ARG A 84 -1.52 -14.16 10.99
C ARG A 84 -1.78 -13.72 12.43
N ASP A 85 -2.35 -14.59 13.26
CA ASP A 85 -2.72 -14.27 14.64
C ASP A 85 -1.48 -13.94 15.49
N LYS A 86 -0.37 -14.65 15.26
CA LYS A 86 0.91 -14.34 15.92
C LYS A 86 1.50 -13.02 15.46
N ILE A 87 1.39 -12.69 14.18
CA ILE A 87 1.82 -11.37 13.66
C ILE A 87 1.00 -10.26 14.30
N VAL A 88 -0.32 -10.40 14.36
CA VAL A 88 -1.22 -9.40 14.97
C VAL A 88 -0.91 -9.26 16.46
N SER A 89 -0.72 -10.37 17.17
CA SER A 89 -0.38 -10.36 18.61
C SER A 89 0.97 -9.72 18.90
N ASN A 90 1.94 -9.88 18.00
CA ASN A 90 3.30 -9.34 18.13
C ASN A 90 3.54 -8.09 17.26
N ILE A 91 2.49 -7.43 16.78
CA ILE A 91 2.63 -6.41 15.73
C ILE A 91 3.51 -5.23 16.17
N ARG A 92 3.51 -4.91 17.48
CA ARG A 92 4.33 -3.83 18.03
C ARG A 92 5.83 -4.17 17.99
N THR A 93 6.19 -5.44 18.19
CA THR A 93 7.59 -5.90 18.28
C THR A 93 8.20 -6.28 16.93
N ILE A 94 7.40 -6.74 15.96
CA ILE A 94 7.86 -7.11 14.61
C ILE A 94 8.32 -5.87 13.85
N SER A 95 9.58 -5.80 13.37
CA SER A 95 10.03 -4.66 12.57
C SER A 95 9.27 -4.54 11.24
N ARG A 96 9.18 -3.33 10.68
CA ARG A 96 8.53 -3.12 9.37
C ARG A 96 9.16 -3.99 8.28
N LEU A 97 10.49 -4.15 8.30
CA LEU A 97 11.20 -5.02 7.36
C LEU A 97 10.79 -6.48 7.53
N LYS A 98 10.78 -7.00 8.76
CA LYS A 98 10.35 -8.38 9.04
C LYS A 98 8.91 -8.60 8.55
N LEU A 99 8.01 -7.66 8.82
CA LEU A 99 6.63 -7.72 8.35
C LEU A 99 6.55 -7.80 6.82
N VAL A 100 7.26 -6.93 6.12
CA VAL A 100 7.32 -6.94 4.65
C VAL A 100 7.86 -8.26 4.12
N MET A 101 8.94 -8.79 4.71
CA MET A 101 9.53 -10.05 4.27
C MET A 101 8.54 -11.20 4.41
N ILE A 102 7.76 -11.24 5.50
CA ILE A 102 6.70 -12.24 5.68
C ILE A 102 5.62 -12.09 4.60
N LEU A 103 5.14 -10.85 4.35
CA LEU A 103 4.13 -10.59 3.32
C LEU A 103 4.61 -11.02 1.94
N LEU A 104 5.87 -10.70 1.59
CA LEU A 104 6.45 -11.10 0.31
C LEU A 104 6.63 -12.62 0.22
N PHE A 105 6.96 -13.31 1.31
CA PHE A 105 7.15 -14.76 1.35
C PHE A 105 5.88 -15.54 0.98
N TYR A 106 4.72 -15.09 1.49
CA TYR A 106 3.43 -15.72 1.20
C TYR A 106 2.76 -15.20 -0.09
N SER A 107 3.46 -14.39 -0.87
CA SER A 107 2.96 -13.81 -2.11
C SER A 107 3.77 -14.26 -3.32
N LYS A 108 3.19 -14.18 -4.52
CA LYS A 108 3.95 -14.29 -5.78
C LYS A 108 4.61 -12.98 -6.21
N GLY A 109 4.72 -12.02 -5.27
CA GLY A 109 5.15 -10.66 -5.51
C GLY A 109 4.05 -9.68 -5.17
N LEU A 110 4.43 -8.53 -4.59
CA LEU A 110 3.52 -7.48 -4.18
C LEU A 110 3.93 -6.15 -4.79
N THR A 111 2.95 -5.37 -5.22
CA THR A 111 3.21 -3.97 -5.57
C THR A 111 3.33 -3.15 -4.30
N TYR A 112 3.86 -1.93 -4.46
CA TYR A 112 3.94 -0.97 -3.38
C TYR A 112 2.58 -0.75 -2.68
N LYS A 113 1.51 -0.56 -3.46
CA LYS A 113 0.15 -0.36 -2.96
C LYS A 113 -0.36 -1.55 -2.16
N ASN A 114 -0.04 -2.77 -2.59
CA ASN A 114 -0.40 -3.99 -1.88
C ASN A 114 0.31 -4.05 -0.52
N ILE A 115 1.61 -3.76 -0.46
CA ILE A 115 2.37 -3.75 0.81
C ILE A 115 1.78 -2.73 1.79
N MET A 116 1.43 -1.52 1.34
CA MET A 116 0.77 -0.54 2.20
C MET A 116 -0.57 -1.04 2.75
N THR A 117 -1.41 -1.60 1.88
CA THR A 117 -2.76 -2.05 2.22
C THR A 117 -2.69 -3.17 3.26
N LEU A 118 -1.88 -4.20 2.98
CA LEU A 118 -1.71 -5.35 3.86
C LEU A 118 -1.07 -4.98 5.20
N SER A 119 -0.06 -4.11 5.18
CA SER A 119 0.58 -3.65 6.42
C SER A 119 -0.37 -2.81 7.29
N LYS A 120 -1.26 -2.04 6.67
CA LYS A 120 -2.33 -1.31 7.36
C LYS A 120 -3.36 -2.27 7.95
N GLU A 121 -3.81 -3.28 7.20
CA GLU A 121 -4.75 -4.31 7.69
C GLU A 121 -4.18 -5.08 8.89
N LEU A 122 -2.86 -5.30 8.92
CA LEU A 122 -2.18 -5.94 10.06
C LEU A 122 -1.92 -4.99 11.24
N GLY A 123 -2.26 -3.71 11.13
CA GLY A 123 -2.09 -2.72 12.21
C GLY A 123 -0.70 -2.09 12.29
N LYS A 124 0.16 -2.24 11.27
CA LYS A 124 1.49 -1.61 11.18
C LYS A 124 1.69 -0.93 9.83
N PRO A 125 1.09 0.26 9.62
CA PRO A 125 1.17 0.94 8.33
C PRO A 125 2.62 1.27 7.95
N ILE A 126 2.94 1.00 6.69
CA ILE A 126 4.22 1.32 6.07
C ILE A 126 4.02 2.44 5.04
N ILE A 127 4.83 3.50 5.15
CA ILE A 127 4.75 4.70 4.31
C ILE A 127 5.67 4.62 3.10
N TYR A 128 5.41 5.46 2.09
CA TYR A 128 6.11 5.46 0.79
C TYR A 128 7.61 5.65 0.90
N GLY A 129 8.03 6.71 1.61
CA GLY A 129 9.44 7.01 1.79
C GLY A 129 10.22 5.88 2.45
N TRP A 130 9.58 5.10 3.33
CA TRP A 130 10.23 4.00 4.03
C TRP A 130 10.60 2.86 3.06
N LEU A 131 9.67 2.39 2.22
CA LEU A 131 9.94 1.29 1.29
C LEU A 131 11.00 1.65 0.23
N ASN A 132 10.90 2.86 -0.32
CA ASN A 132 11.82 3.30 -1.38
C ASN A 132 13.27 3.45 -0.88
N THR A 133 13.46 3.79 0.41
CA THR A 133 14.78 3.99 1.01
C THR A 133 15.35 2.71 1.62
N GLU A 134 14.52 1.91 2.30
CA GLU A 134 14.99 0.74 3.07
C GLU A 134 15.41 -0.42 2.19
N PHE A 135 14.70 -0.67 1.09
CA PHE A 135 15.09 -1.74 0.15
C PHE A 135 16.39 -1.44 -0.59
N GLN A 136 16.78 -0.16 -0.66
CA GLN A 136 18.03 0.26 -1.29
C GLN A 136 19.22 0.24 -0.34
N ARG A 137 19.00 0.04 0.98
CA ARG A 137 20.10 -0.05 1.94
C ARG A 137 20.96 -1.27 1.64
N LYS A 138 22.28 -1.09 1.77
CA LYS A 138 23.28 -2.12 1.47
C LYS A 138 23.00 -3.44 2.19
N GLU A 139 22.49 -3.36 3.41
CA GLU A 139 22.14 -4.50 4.27
C GLU A 139 20.90 -5.28 3.84
N HIS A 140 20.06 -4.73 2.95
CA HIS A 140 18.75 -5.30 2.60
C HIS A 140 18.58 -5.53 1.10
N ARG A 141 19.41 -4.89 0.28
CA ARG A 141 19.36 -4.94 -1.19
C ARG A 141 19.47 -6.36 -1.75
N GLU A 142 20.12 -7.27 -1.03
CA GLU A 142 20.24 -8.67 -1.46
C GLU A 142 18.99 -9.52 -1.20
N PHE A 143 18.06 -9.06 -0.34
CA PHE A 143 16.89 -9.86 0.08
C PHE A 143 15.64 -9.60 -0.76
N ILE A 144 15.51 -8.40 -1.33
CA ILE A 144 14.31 -7.96 -2.03
C ILE A 144 14.72 -7.45 -3.41
N ARG A 145 14.11 -8.01 -4.45
CA ARG A 145 14.23 -7.52 -5.82
C ARG A 145 12.97 -6.76 -6.22
N SER A 146 13.14 -5.78 -7.09
CA SER A 146 12.05 -5.05 -7.71
C SER A 146 12.13 -5.23 -9.23
N GLU A 147 11.00 -5.57 -9.84
CA GLU A 147 10.84 -5.72 -11.28
C GLU A 147 9.80 -4.71 -11.80
N GLU A 148 10.01 -4.19 -13.01
CA GLU A 148 9.02 -3.32 -13.65
C GLU A 148 7.84 -4.13 -14.16
N ILE A 149 6.63 -3.62 -14.00
CA ILE A 149 5.42 -4.25 -14.52
C ILE A 149 5.14 -3.65 -15.92
N PRO A 150 5.05 -4.46 -16.98
CA PRO A 150 4.80 -3.95 -18.33
C PRO A 150 3.53 -3.09 -18.40
N GLY A 151 3.67 -1.85 -18.86
CA GLY A 151 2.55 -0.92 -18.99
C GLY A 151 2.09 -0.28 -17.67
N SER A 152 2.86 -0.40 -16.59
CA SER A 152 2.58 0.23 -15.30
C SER A 152 3.81 0.97 -14.77
N GLN A 153 3.58 2.07 -14.05
CA GLN A 153 4.63 2.77 -13.30
C GLN A 153 4.93 2.08 -11.95
N GLU A 154 4.13 1.09 -11.55
CA GLU A 154 4.37 0.32 -10.34
C GLU A 154 5.49 -0.71 -10.53
N LYS A 155 6.17 -0.99 -9.43
CA LYS A 155 7.15 -2.08 -9.33
C LYS A 155 6.56 -3.26 -8.60
N LEU A 156 6.90 -4.46 -9.06
CA LEU A 156 6.62 -5.71 -8.37
C LEU A 156 7.81 -6.07 -7.49
N TYR A 157 7.58 -6.18 -6.18
CA TYR A 157 8.59 -6.60 -5.22
C TYR A 157 8.45 -8.09 -4.95
N SER A 158 9.59 -8.79 -4.88
CA SER A 158 9.64 -10.20 -4.51
C SER A 158 10.92 -10.52 -3.75
N LEU A 159 10.92 -11.64 -3.02
CA LEU A 159 12.11 -12.11 -2.33
C LEU A 159 13.07 -12.78 -3.30
N THR A 160 14.36 -12.50 -3.14
CA THR A 160 15.44 -13.30 -3.71
C THR A 160 15.60 -14.62 -2.94
N GLU A 161 16.43 -15.55 -3.41
CA GLU A 161 16.71 -16.78 -2.65
C GLU A 161 17.30 -16.53 -1.24
N PRO A 162 18.28 -15.62 -1.05
CA PRO A 162 18.68 -15.19 0.29
C PRO A 162 17.53 -14.59 1.10
N GLY A 163 16.68 -13.78 0.46
CA GLY A 163 15.51 -13.19 1.10
C GLY A 163 14.49 -14.21 1.58
N LYS A 164 14.25 -15.27 0.81
CA LYS A 164 13.37 -16.39 1.19
C LYS A 164 13.88 -17.10 2.43
N LYS A 165 15.17 -17.47 2.46
CA LYS A 165 15.79 -18.10 3.65
C LYS A 165 15.66 -17.21 4.89
N LYS A 166 15.89 -15.90 4.74
CA LYS A 166 15.76 -14.94 5.84
C LYS A 166 14.31 -14.77 6.30
N ALA A 167 13.36 -14.80 5.37
CA ALA A 167 11.93 -14.75 5.69
C ALA A 167 11.48 -16.02 6.43
N GLU A 168 11.93 -17.21 6.03
CA GLU A 168 11.66 -18.46 6.77
C GLU A 168 12.16 -18.39 8.21
N THR A 169 13.38 -17.92 8.43
CA THR A 169 13.91 -17.69 9.78
C THR A 169 13.02 -16.72 10.56
N THR A 170 12.62 -15.62 9.93
CA THR A 170 11.75 -14.60 10.54
C THR A 170 10.38 -15.18 10.92
N ILE A 171 9.78 -16.01 10.07
CA ILE A 171 8.51 -16.68 10.33
C ILE A 171 8.64 -17.65 11.50
N ARG A 172 9.73 -18.42 11.57
CA ARG A 172 10.02 -19.30 12.71
C ARG A 172 10.17 -18.52 14.01
N GLU A 173 10.88 -17.40 13.99
CA GLU A 173 11.02 -16.51 15.17
C GLU A 173 9.65 -16.00 15.64
N VAL A 174 8.81 -15.50 14.73
CA VAL A 174 7.45 -15.03 15.06
C VAL A 174 6.60 -16.18 15.61
N ASN A 175 6.79 -17.39 15.10
CA ASN A 175 6.08 -18.57 15.57
C ASN A 175 6.52 -19.06 16.95
N ASN A 176 7.75 -18.78 17.36
CA ASN A 176 8.34 -19.25 18.61
C ASN A 176 8.29 -18.23 19.76
N ASN A 177 7.99 -16.96 19.46
CA ASN A 177 7.74 -15.96 20.49
C ASN A 177 6.43 -16.29 21.22
N LYS A 178 6.58 -16.91 22.39
CA LYS A 178 5.53 -17.15 23.39
C LYS A 178 5.14 -15.85 24.09
#